data_AF-A0A8T5KZU5-F1
#
_entry.id   AF-A0A8T5KZU5-F1
#
_cell.length_a   1.000
_cell.length_b   1.000
_cell.length_c   1.000
_cell.angle_alpha   90.00
_cell.angle_beta   90.00
_cell.angle_gamma   90.00
#
_symmetry.space_group_name_H-M   'P 1'
#
loop_
_entity.id
_entity.type
_entity.pdbx_description
1 polymer ?
#
loop_
_entity_poly.entity_id
_entity_poly.type
_entity_poly.pdbx_seq_one_letter_code
_entity_poly.pdbx_strand_id
1 'polypeptide(L)'
;MLQRNNRRTTRGIIFVITILVLAILPIVSAADFDEIFEPLQTIYDLVKYAATTIAGLIMLFAGITYITSGSDPGKREKAKNMIMYVIIGLMVIWAAPFVVELVLEP
;
A
#
# COMPACT_ATOMS: atom_id res chain seq x y z
N MET A 1 0.44 -17.23 -64.49
CA MET A 1 0.06 -18.19 -63.42
C MET A 1 0.79 -17.97 -62.07
N LEU A 2 1.48 -16.84 -61.83
CA LEU A 2 2.34 -16.68 -60.64
C LEU A 2 1.70 -15.94 -59.43
N GLN A 3 0.53 -15.30 -59.57
CA GLN A 3 -0.07 -14.50 -58.47
C GLN A 3 -0.78 -15.34 -57.38
N ARG A 4 -1.00 -16.64 -57.59
CA ARG A 4 -1.71 -17.49 -56.61
C ARG A 4 -0.84 -17.91 -55.43
N ASN A 5 0.49 -17.95 -55.59
CA ASN A 5 1.41 -18.44 -54.56
C ASN A 5 1.63 -17.42 -53.43
N ASN A 6 1.74 -16.13 -53.79
CA ASN A 6 2.08 -15.07 -52.82
C ASN A 6 0.96 -14.83 -51.77
N ARG A 7 -0.30 -15.10 -52.10
CA ARG A 7 -1.41 -14.97 -51.12
C ARG A 7 -1.35 -16.01 -50.00
N ARG A 8 -0.67 -17.15 -50.20
CA ARG A 8 -0.49 -18.16 -49.15
C ARG A 8 0.64 -17.79 -48.21
N THR A 9 1.74 -17.25 -48.73
CA THR A 9 2.87 -16.78 -47.92
C THR A 9 2.52 -15.53 -47.12
N THR A 10 1.79 -14.56 -47.71
CA THR A 10 1.35 -13.35 -46.98
C THR A 10 0.44 -13.68 -45.79
N ARG A 11 -0.49 -14.63 -45.93
CA ARG A 11 -1.37 -15.04 -44.82
C ARG A 11 -0.61 -15.77 -43.71
N GLY A 12 0.36 -16.60 -44.07
CA GLY A 12 1.24 -17.27 -43.10
C GLY A 12 2.13 -16.28 -42.34
N ILE A 13 2.70 -15.28 -43.03
CA ILE A 13 3.55 -14.25 -42.42
C ILE A 13 2.74 -13.40 -41.44
N ILE A 14 1.52 -12.98 -41.79
CA ILE A 14 0.65 -12.21 -40.89
C ILE A 14 0.33 -13.01 -39.64
N PHE A 15 -0.02 -14.30 -39.79
CA PHE A 15 -0.32 -15.16 -38.65
C PHE A 15 0.87 -15.35 -37.70
N VAL A 16 2.07 -15.51 -38.26
CA VAL A 16 3.32 -15.62 -37.47
C VAL A 16 3.65 -14.30 -36.77
N ILE A 17 3.49 -13.15 -37.43
CA ILE A 17 3.71 -11.83 -36.81
C ILE A 17 2.68 -11.60 -35.70
N THR A 18 1.42 -11.93 -35.91
CA THR A 18 0.38 -11.81 -34.86
C THR A 18 0.67 -12.71 -33.67
N ILE A 19 1.06 -13.97 -33.88
CA ILE A 19 1.46 -14.88 -32.78
C ILE A 19 2.68 -14.35 -32.04
N LEU A 20 3.68 -13.86 -32.77
CA LEU A 20 4.88 -13.31 -32.19
C LEU A 20 4.57 -12.08 -31.35
N VAL A 21 3.73 -11.16 -31.86
CA VAL A 21 3.23 -9.99 -31.13
C VAL A 21 2.41 -10.39 -29.90
N LEU A 22 1.56 -11.40 -29.99
CA LEU A 22 0.78 -11.91 -28.85
C LEU A 22 1.68 -12.58 -27.79
N ALA A 23 2.79 -13.19 -28.21
CA ALA A 23 3.76 -13.82 -27.32
C ALA A 23 4.67 -12.81 -26.58
N ILE A 24 4.84 -11.59 -27.11
CA ILE A 24 5.52 -10.48 -26.40
C ILE A 24 4.60 -9.64 -25.51
N LEU A 25 3.26 -9.71 -25.67
CA LEU A 25 2.34 -9.04 -24.73
C LEU A 25 2.55 -9.41 -23.25
N PRO A 26 2.73 -10.69 -22.87
CA PRO A 26 3.03 -11.04 -21.48
C PRO A 26 4.47 -10.68 -21.06
N ILE A 27 5.34 -10.27 -21.99
CA ILE A 27 6.75 -9.89 -21.71
C ILE A 27 6.88 -8.37 -21.49
N VAL A 28 5.95 -7.56 -21.99
CA VAL A 28 5.71 -6.18 -21.51
C VAL A 28 4.86 -6.21 -20.23
N SER A 29 5.08 -7.23 -19.41
CA SER A 29 4.45 -7.35 -18.10
C SER A 29 4.92 -6.20 -17.21
N ALA A 30 4.00 -5.63 -16.45
CA ALA A 30 4.23 -4.71 -15.34
C ALA A 30 5.08 -5.30 -14.19
N ALA A 31 5.86 -6.35 -14.45
CA ALA A 31 6.62 -7.15 -13.49
C ALA A 31 7.72 -6.38 -12.75
N ASP A 32 8.13 -5.18 -13.22
CA ASP A 32 9.23 -4.45 -12.60
C ASP A 32 8.81 -3.59 -11.38
N PHE A 33 7.51 -3.32 -11.19
CA PHE A 33 7.04 -2.43 -10.13
C PHE A 33 6.47 -3.18 -8.94
N ASP A 34 5.67 -4.23 -9.13
CA ASP A 34 5.04 -4.95 -8.01
C ASP A 34 6.07 -5.65 -7.10
N GLU A 35 7.16 -6.17 -7.67
CA GLU A 35 8.23 -6.84 -6.91
C GLU A 35 8.98 -5.90 -5.95
N ILE A 36 9.07 -4.59 -6.26
CA ILE A 36 9.70 -3.61 -5.35
C ILE A 36 8.73 -3.12 -4.27
N PHE A 37 7.42 -3.22 -4.49
CA PHE A 37 6.41 -2.78 -3.52
C PHE A 37 6.06 -3.85 -2.48
N GLU A 38 6.19 -5.14 -2.79
CA GLU A 38 5.91 -6.21 -1.81
C GLU A 38 6.74 -6.11 -0.50
N PRO A 39 8.06 -5.87 -0.54
CA PRO A 39 8.85 -5.69 0.68
C PRO A 39 8.39 -4.46 1.48
N LEU A 40 7.99 -3.39 0.79
CA LEU A 40 7.50 -2.17 1.44
C LEU A 40 6.17 -2.38 2.14
N GLN A 41 5.24 -3.10 1.53
CA GLN A 41 3.95 -3.44 2.15
C GLN A 41 4.16 -4.30 3.41
N THR A 42 5.07 -5.28 3.34
CA THR A 42 5.41 -6.13 4.49
C THR A 42 5.97 -5.32 5.66
N ILE A 43 6.91 -4.40 5.40
CA ILE A 43 7.47 -3.52 6.42
C ILE A 43 6.39 -2.59 6.99
N TYR A 44 5.55 -2.02 6.13
CA TYR A 44 4.46 -1.15 6.53
C TYR A 44 3.46 -1.86 7.46
N ASP A 45 3.02 -3.06 7.10
CA ASP A 45 2.09 -3.85 7.92
C ASP A 45 2.69 -4.24 9.27
N LEU A 46 3.98 -4.59 9.29
CA LEU A 46 4.70 -4.86 10.54
C LEU A 46 4.72 -3.62 11.44
N VAL A 47 5.09 -2.46 10.89
CA VAL A 47 5.12 -1.19 11.63
C VAL A 47 3.73 -0.80 12.12
N LYS A 48 2.70 -0.95 11.28
CA LYS A 48 1.31 -0.66 11.62
C LYS A 48 0.83 -1.51 12.79
N TYR A 49 1.10 -2.82 12.76
CA TYR A 49 0.70 -3.74 13.83
C TYR A 49 1.43 -3.43 15.15
N ALA A 50 2.75 -3.20 15.09
CA ALA A 50 3.54 -2.83 16.24
C ALA A 50 3.08 -1.50 16.86
N ALA A 51 2.87 -0.47 16.03
CA ALA A 51 2.42 0.84 16.47
C ALA A 51 1.02 0.79 17.07
N THR A 52 0.09 0.02 16.49
CA THR A 52 -1.27 -0.15 17.03
C THR A 52 -1.25 -0.82 18.40
N THR A 53 -0.37 -1.81 18.60
CA THR A 53 -0.19 -2.49 19.89
C THR A 53 0.35 -1.53 20.95
N ILE A 54 1.39 -0.76 20.62
CA ILE A 54 1.98 0.23 21.53
C ILE A 54 0.97 1.35 21.85
N ALA A 55 0.22 1.81 20.86
CA ALA A 55 -0.84 2.80 21.03
C ALA A 55 -1.88 2.33 22.05
N GLY A 56 -2.30 1.06 21.98
CA GLY A 56 -3.21 0.47 22.97
C GLY A 56 -2.66 0.54 24.39
N LEU A 57 -1.38 0.19 24.59
CA LEU A 57 -0.72 0.27 25.91
C LEU A 57 -0.63 1.71 26.44
N ILE A 58 -0.27 2.67 25.59
CA ILE A 58 -0.20 4.08 25.98
C ILE A 58 -1.60 4.60 26.32
N MET A 59 -2.62 4.21 25.55
CA MET A 59 -4.00 4.63 25.81
C MET A 59 -4.52 4.09 27.15
N LEU A 60 -4.17 2.84 27.50
CA LEU A 60 -4.47 2.27 28.82
C LEU A 60 -3.79 3.07 29.94
N PHE A 61 -2.49 3.38 29.79
CA PHE A 61 -1.75 4.17 30.76
C PHE A 61 -2.34 5.59 30.92
N ALA A 62 -2.72 6.22 29.82
CA ALA A 62 -3.37 7.52 29.83
C ALA A 62 -4.75 7.45 30.51
N GLY A 63 -5.52 6.39 30.28
CA GLY A 63 -6.80 6.15 30.93
C GLY A 63 -6.68 5.99 32.45
N ILE A 64 -5.71 5.18 32.91
CA ILE A 64 -5.42 5.03 34.35
C ILE A 64 -4.98 6.38 34.94
N THR A 65 -4.09 7.09 34.26
CA THR A 65 -3.63 8.42 34.70
C THR A 65 -4.80 9.39 34.81
N TYR A 66 -5.73 9.40 33.84
CA TYR A 66 -6.90 10.26 33.86
C TYR A 66 -7.82 9.99 35.05
N ILE A 67 -8.12 8.71 35.32
CA ILE A 67 -8.97 8.30 36.44
C ILE A 67 -8.31 8.62 37.78
N THR A 68 -7.02 8.34 37.92
CA THR A 68 -6.26 8.57 39.16
C THR A 68 -5.89 10.03 39.40
N SER A 69 -6.12 10.92 38.44
CA SER A 69 -5.78 12.35 38.55
C SER A 69 -6.57 13.09 39.64
N GLY A 70 -7.72 12.57 40.08
CA GLY A 70 -8.48 13.16 41.18
C GLY A 70 -8.78 14.64 40.93
N SER A 71 -8.39 15.54 41.85
CA SER A 71 -8.58 16.99 41.72
C SER A 71 -7.39 17.73 41.11
N ASP A 72 -6.34 17.05 40.64
CA ASP A 72 -5.17 17.68 40.02
C ASP A 72 -5.45 17.95 38.53
N PRO A 73 -5.69 19.23 38.13
CA PRO A 73 -6.00 19.56 36.75
C PRO A 73 -4.83 19.30 35.79
N GLY A 74 -3.58 19.41 36.27
CA GLY A 74 -2.40 19.21 35.43
C GLY A 74 -2.23 17.77 34.99
N LYS A 75 -2.53 16.80 35.86
CA LYS A 75 -2.50 15.37 35.51
C LYS A 75 -3.64 15.00 34.55
N ARG A 76 -4.83 15.59 34.74
CA ARG A 76 -5.96 15.41 33.83
C ARG A 76 -5.65 15.92 32.43
N GLU A 77 -5.05 17.09 32.33
CA GLU A 77 -4.68 17.69 31.04
C GLU A 77 -3.59 16.87 30.34
N LYS A 78 -2.56 16.42 31.07
CA LYS A 78 -1.53 15.51 30.52
C LYS A 78 -2.14 14.21 29.97
N ALA A 79 -3.06 13.58 30.69
CA ALA A 79 -3.70 12.35 30.23
C ALA A 79 -4.54 12.58 28.96
N LYS A 80 -5.27 13.70 28.89
CA LYS A 80 -6.02 14.08 27.67
C LYS A 80 -5.10 14.32 26.47
N ASN A 81 -4.01 15.05 26.68
CA ASN A 81 -3.02 15.31 25.63
C ASN A 81 -2.36 14.02 25.15
N MET A 82 -2.05 13.10 26.06
CA MET A 82 -1.51 11.78 25.72
C MET A 82 -2.47 10.98 24.84
N ILE A 83 -3.76 10.93 25.20
CA ILE A 83 -4.80 10.28 24.37
C ILE A 83 -4.87 10.96 22.99
N MET A 84 -4.84 12.29 22.94
CA MET A 84 -4.87 13.04 21.69
C MET A 84 -3.70 12.68 20.77
N TYR A 85 -2.47 12.61 21.31
CA TYR A 85 -1.30 12.23 20.52
C TYR A 85 -1.39 10.79 20.00
N VAL A 86 -1.93 9.86 20.79
CA VAL A 86 -2.17 8.48 20.33
C VAL A 86 -3.20 8.45 19.19
N ILE A 87 -4.30 9.19 19.31
CA ILE A 87 -5.33 9.26 18.27
C ILE A 87 -4.77 9.85 16.96
N ILE A 88 -4.01 10.95 17.06
CA ILE A 88 -3.38 11.57 15.88
C ILE A 88 -2.40 10.59 15.23
N GLY A 89 -1.55 9.92 16.02
CA GLY A 89 -0.61 8.93 15.50
C GLY A 89 -1.30 7.77 14.76
N LEU A 90 -2.39 7.24 15.32
CA LEU A 90 -3.18 6.19 14.67
C LEU A 90 -3.85 6.70 13.38
N MET A 91 -4.35 7.93 13.39
CA MET A 91 -4.96 8.55 12.21
C MET A 91 -3.95 8.65 11.06
N VAL A 92 -2.70 9.07 11.34
CA VAL A 92 -1.65 9.16 10.31
C VAL A 92 -1.30 7.80 9.73
N ILE A 93 -1.15 6.78 10.58
CA ILE A 93 -0.84 5.41 10.11
C ILE A 93 -1.97 4.90 9.22
N TRP A 94 -3.23 5.12 9.60
CA TRP A 94 -4.37 4.70 8.79
C TRP A 94 -4.56 5.51 7.52
N ALA A 95 -4.05 6.74 7.46
CA ALA A 95 -4.06 7.60 6.28
C ALA A 95 -2.94 7.27 5.27
N ALA A 96 -1.89 6.55 5.68
CA ALA A 96 -0.75 6.20 4.82
C ALA A 96 -1.12 5.52 3.48
N PRO A 97 -2.03 4.50 3.40
CA PRO A 97 -2.34 3.84 2.13
C PRO A 97 -2.99 4.79 1.13
N PHE A 98 -3.79 5.75 1.59
CA PHE A 98 -4.42 6.75 0.72
C PHE A 98 -3.38 7.60 -0.02
N VAL A 99 -2.28 7.95 0.67
CA VAL A 99 -1.19 8.73 0.05
C VAL A 99 -0.42 7.88 -0.97
N VAL A 100 -0.22 6.59 -0.67
CA VAL A 100 0.46 5.67 -1.59
C VAL A 100 -0.39 5.45 -2.84
N GLU A 101 -1.69 5.21 -2.69
CA GLU A 101 -2.64 5.02 -3.79
C GLU A 101 -2.73 6.28 -4.69
N LEU A 102 -2.80 7.47 -4.09
CA LEU A 102 -2.81 8.75 -4.83
C LEU A 102 -1.53 9.02 -5.64
N VAL A 103 -0.40 8.42 -5.25
CA VAL A 103 0.88 8.60 -5.97
C VAL A 103 1.08 7.50 -7.03
N LEU A 104 0.55 6.30 -6.79
CA LEU A 104 0.70 5.16 -7.69
C LEU A 104 -0.32 5.18 -8.84
N GLU A 105 -1.50 5.76 -8.65
CA GLU A 105 -2.51 5.96 -9.69
C GLU A 105 -2.54 7.45 -10.11
N PRO A 106 -1.75 7.87 -11.12
CA PRO A 106 -1.91 9.19 -11.75
C PRO A 106 -3.14 9.27 -12.66
#